data_AF-A0A0L6UMT8-F1
#
_entry.id   AF-A0A0L6UMT8-F1
#
_cell.length_a   1.000
_cell.length_b   1.000
_cell.length_c   1.000
_cell.angle_alpha   90.00
_cell.angle_beta   90.00
_cell.angle_gamma   90.00
#
_symmetry.space_group_name_H-M   'P 1'
#
loop_
_entity.id
_entity.type
_entity.pdbx_description
1 polymer ?
#
loop_
_entity_poly.entity_id
_entity_poly.type
_entity_poly.pdbx_seq_one_letter_code
_entity_poly.pdbx_strand_id
1 'polypeptide(L)' 'MPDGENRFLPRNTADGMFTQTWNATIVTREKRKPHFLPDGSYKVLLRALRVTGRNESEADWDYWVSPEIKLKNSKGRPRL' A
#
# COMPACT_ATOMS: atom_id res chain seq x y z
N MET A 1 2.00 -12.53 2.72
CA MET A 1 2.59 -11.27 2.22
C MET A 1 2.04 -11.06 0.82
N PRO A 2 1.54 -9.88 0.43
CA PRO A 2 1.28 -9.63 -0.99
C PRO A 2 2.66 -9.58 -1.67
N ASP A 3 3.01 -10.69 -2.32
CA ASP A 3 4.04 -10.72 -3.34
C ASP A 3 3.49 -9.98 -4.57
N GLY A 4 4.38 -9.39 -5.37
CA GLY A 4 3.99 -8.55 -6.52
C GLY A 4 3.15 -9.25 -7.61
N GLU A 5 2.85 -10.54 -7.43
CA GLU A 5 2.04 -11.39 -8.29
C GLU A 5 0.53 -11.26 -7.99
N ASN A 6 0.14 -10.88 -6.76
CA ASN A 6 -1.26 -10.82 -6.36
C ASN A 6 -1.85 -9.42 -6.58
N ARG A 7 -2.10 -9.09 -7.85
CA ARG A 7 -2.58 -7.76 -8.28
C ARG A 7 -3.98 -7.40 -7.76
N PHE A 8 -4.72 -8.39 -7.25
CA PHE A 8 -6.10 -8.26 -6.81
C PHE A 8 -6.31 -8.99 -5.48
N LEU A 9 -6.98 -8.32 -4.54
CA LEU A 9 -7.44 -8.94 -3.30
C LEU A 9 -8.77 -9.68 -3.53
N PRO A 10 -9.08 -10.74 -2.77
CA PRO A 10 -10.37 -11.42 -2.84
C PRO A 10 -11.52 -10.46 -2.53
N ARG A 11 -12.67 -10.66 -3.17
CA ARG A 11 -13.88 -9.87 -2.95
C ARG A 11 -14.36 -10.03 -1.50
N ASN A 12 -14.63 -8.93 -0.81
CA ASN A 12 -15.30 -8.93 0.49
C ASN A 12 -16.83 -8.85 0.33
N THR A 13 -17.57 -9.31 1.33
CA THR A 13 -19.00 -9.05 1.47
C THR A 13 -19.22 -7.58 1.90
N ALA A 14 -20.45 -7.08 1.82
CA ALA A 14 -20.79 -5.67 2.06
C ALA A 14 -20.26 -5.11 3.40
N ASP A 15 -20.17 -5.95 4.44
CA ASP A 15 -19.66 -5.57 5.77
C ASP A 15 -18.29 -6.17 6.10
N GLY A 16 -17.58 -6.71 5.09
CA GLY A 16 -16.31 -7.38 5.29
C GLY A 16 -15.17 -6.39 5.53
N MET A 17 -14.57 -6.44 6.71
CA MET A 17 -13.35 -5.69 7.03
C MET A 17 -12.11 -6.44 6.54
N PHE A 18 -11.23 -5.76 5.82
CA PHE A 18 -9.90 -6.27 5.46
C PHE A 18 -8.82 -5.55 6.24
N THR A 19 -8.05 -6.31 7.03
CA THR A 19 -6.91 -5.78 7.80
C THR A 19 -5.65 -6.49 7.36
N GLN A 20 -4.62 -5.72 7.02
CA GLN A 20 -3.31 -6.25 6.67
C GLN A 20 -2.21 -5.51 7.44
N THR A 21 -1.36 -6.27 8.11
CA THR A 21 -0.16 -5.73 8.77
C THR A 21 0.91 -5.44 7.73
N TRP A 22 1.43 -4.21 7.73
CA TRP A 22 2.55 -3.78 6.89
C TRP A 22 3.75 -3.39 7.77
N ASN A 23 4.93 -3.86 7.41
CA ASN A 23 6.17 -3.67 8.17
C ASN A 23 7.01 -2.48 7.69
N ALA A 24 6.42 -1.48 7.03
CA ALA A 24 7.10 -0.32 6.47
C ALA A 24 8.18 -0.62 5.40
N THR A 25 8.12 -1.79 4.75
CA THR A 25 9.00 -2.12 3.61
C THR A 25 8.29 -1.93 2.28
N ILE A 26 9.02 -1.44 1.29
CA ILE A 26 8.51 -1.20 -0.06
C ILE A 26 9.46 -1.77 -1.12
N VAL A 27 8.90 -1.98 -2.31
CA VAL A 27 9.65 -2.24 -3.54
C VAL A 27 9.26 -1.14 -4.52
N THR A 28 10.24 -0.49 -5.13
CA THR A 28 9.99 0.55 -6.15
C THR A 28 10.54 0.09 -7.49
N ARG A 29 10.23 0.85 -8.55
CA ARG A 29 10.77 0.56 -9.89
C ARG A 29 12.30 0.66 -9.91
N GLU A 30 12.85 1.61 -9.14
CA GLU A 30 14.28 1.89 -9.02
C GLU A 30 14.96 0.89 -8.07
N LYS A 31 14.29 0.50 -6.99
CA LYS A 31 14.80 -0.43 -5.97
C LYS A 31 13.93 -1.68 -5.92
N ARG A 32 14.32 -2.67 -6.74
CA ARG A 32 13.62 -3.95 -6.88
C ARG A 32 13.77 -4.90 -5.68
N LYS A 33 14.69 -4.61 -4.75
CA LYS A 33 14.81 -5.34 -3.49
C LYS A 33 13.97 -4.67 -2.41
N PRO A 34 13.22 -5.42 -1.59
CA PRO A 34 12.50 -4.87 -0.45
C PRO A 34 13.45 -4.09 0.45
N HIS A 35 13.07 -2.86 0.77
CA HIS A 35 13.82 -1.99 1.66
C HIS A 35 12.85 -1.21 2.54
N PHE A 36 13.31 -0.81 3.72
CA PHE A 36 12.51 0.01 4.61
C PHE A 36 12.37 1.43 4.08
N LEU A 37 11.19 2.02 4.32
CA LEU A 37 11.02 3.45 4.19
C LEU A 37 11.89 4.20 5.22
N PRO A 38 12.44 5.37 4.87
CA PRO A 38 13.12 6.24 5.82
C PRO A 38 12.15 6.89 6.81
N ASP A 39 12.69 7.54 7.83
CA ASP A 39 11.91 8.38 8.75
C ASP A 39 11.19 9.47 7.95
N GLY A 40 9.92 9.71 8.24
CA GLY A 40 9.15 10.66 7.45
C GLY A 40 7.67 10.70 7.76
N SER A 41 6.95 11.45 6.91
CA SER A 41 5.50 11.61 6.97
C SER A 41 4.91 11.03 5.69
N TYR A 42 3.99 10.10 5.84
CA TYR A 42 3.46 9.30 4.74
C TYR A 42 1.94 9.30 4.75
N LYS A 43 1.33 9.09 3.59
CA LYS A 43 -0.09 8.77 3.44
C LYS A 43 -0.22 7.48 2.65
N VAL A 44 -1.24 6.69 2.97
CA VAL A 44 -1.61 5.49 2.21
C VAL A 44 -2.71 5.88 1.23
N LEU A 45 -2.49 5.59 -0.05
CA LEU A 45 -3.51 5.67 -1.10
C LEU A 45 -4.00 4.25 -1.38
N LEU A 46 -5.26 4.00 -1.08
CA LEU A 46 -5.95 2.79 -1.52
C LEU A 46 -6.75 3.13 -2.78
N ARG A 47 -6.65 2.27 -3.80
CA ARG A 47 -7.50 2.34 -4.99
C ARG A 47 -8.15 0.99 -5.23
N ALA A 48 -9.43 1.00 -5.59
CA ALA A 48 -10.17 -0.21 -5.92
C ALA A 48 -10.90 -0.03 -7.26
N LEU A 49 -10.80 -1.03 -8.13
CA LEU A 49 -11.55 -1.05 -9.39
C LEU A 49 -12.97 -1.53 -9.09
N ARG A 50 -13.97 -0.80 -9.57
CA ARG A 50 -15.37 -1.22 -9.46
C ARG A 50 -15.57 -2.56 -10.18
N VAL A 51 -16.53 -3.36 -9.72
CA VAL A 51 -16.77 -4.72 -10.25
C VAL A 51 -17.04 -4.72 -11.77
N THR A 52 -17.72 -3.68 -12.27
CA THR A 52 -18.03 -3.49 -13.70
C THR A 52 -17.06 -2.53 -14.40
N GLY A 53 -16.02 -2.09 -13.71
CA GLY A 53 -15.09 -1.07 -14.15
C GLY A 53 -14.04 -1.58 -15.14
N ARG A 54 -13.56 -0.68 -16.00
CA ARG A 54 -12.46 -0.94 -16.93
C ARG A 54 -11.15 -0.41 -16.34
N ASN A 55 -10.10 -1.22 -16.38
CA ASN A 55 -8.84 -0.86 -15.73
C ASN A 55 -8.13 0.32 -16.41
N GLU A 56 -8.46 0.61 -17.68
CA GLU A 56 -7.88 1.72 -18.44
C GLU A 56 -8.61 3.05 -18.17
N SER A 57 -9.77 3.00 -17.52
CA SER A 57 -10.62 4.16 -17.24
C SER A 57 -10.48 4.61 -15.78
N GLU A 58 -9.80 5.73 -15.55
CA GLU A 58 -9.64 6.31 -14.21
C GLU A 58 -10.96 6.59 -13.49
N ALA A 59 -12.04 6.88 -14.23
CA ALA A 59 -13.38 7.12 -13.67
C ALA A 59 -14.03 5.87 -13.06
N ASP A 60 -13.51 4.69 -13.37
CA ASP A 60 -14.02 3.41 -12.86
C ASP A 60 -13.33 2.96 -11.55
N TRP A 61 -12.40 3.75 -11.05
CA TRP A 61 -11.69 3.52 -9.79
C TRP A 61 -12.27 4.36 -8.65
N ASP A 62 -12.37 3.75 -7.48
CA ASP A 62 -12.64 4.43 -6.22
C ASP A 62 -11.34 4.61 -5.43
N TYR A 63 -11.24 5.72 -4.69
CA TYR A 63 -10.02 6.18 -4.03
C TYR A 63 -10.25 6.56 -2.57
N TRP A 64 -9.32 6.16 -1.71
CA TRP A 64 -9.27 6.58 -0.31
C TRP A 64 -7.85 6.95 0.08
N VAL A 65 -7.71 8.05 0.82
CA VAL A 65 -6.43 8.53 1.33
C VAL A 65 -6.48 8.54 2.84
N SER A 66 -5.47 7.95 3.48
CA SER A 66 -5.37 7.96 4.94
C SER A 66 -5.05 9.37 5.48
N PRO A 67 -5.30 9.62 6.78
CA PRO A 67 -4.58 10.65 7.50
C PRO A 67 -3.06 10.48 7.35
N GLU A 68 -2.33 11.54 7.69
CA GLU A 68 -0.87 11.47 7.70
C GLU A 68 -0.38 10.52 8.82
N ILE A 69 0.59 9.68 8.46
CA ILE A 69 1.25 8.73 9.36
C ILE A 69 2.71 9.17 9.51
N LYS A 70 3.13 9.43 10.75
CA LYS A 70 4.55 9.65 11.06
C LYS A 70 5.25 8.31 11.23
N LEU A 71 6.17 7.99 10.32
CA LEU A 71 6.98 6.78 10.41
C LEU A 71 8.32 7.12 11.06
N LYS A 72 8.67 6.37 12.13
CA LYS A 72 10.02 6.32 12.68
C LYS A 72 10.59 4.92 12.52
N ASN A 73 11.64 4.81 11.73
CA ASN A 73 12.36 3.59 11.46
C ASN A 73 13.56 3.47 12.41
N SER A 74 13.41 2.63 13.44
CA SER A 74 14.48 2.34 14.41
C SER A 74 15.68 1.60 13.79
N LYS A 75 15.58 1.10 12.55
CA LYS A 75 16.65 0.39 11.84
C LYS A 75 17.43 1.27 10.85
N GLY A 76 17.06 2.54 10.69
CA GLY A 76 17.70 3.49 9.78
C GLY A 76 18.84 4.32 10.39
N ARG A 77 19.11 4.20 11.70
CA ARG A 77 20.27 4.86 12.33
C ARG A 77 21.54 4.06 12.07
N PRO A 78 22.59 4.65 11.47
CA PRO A 78 23.94 4.12 11.63
C PRO A 78 24.21 4.11 13.14
N ARG A 79 24.60 2.96 13.68
CA ARG A 79 25.24 2.94 14.99
C ARG A 79 26.58 3.64 14.80
N LEU A 80 26.72 4.82 15.41
CA LEU A 80 28.03 5.45 15.64
C LEU A 80 28.83 4.59 16.61
#